data_AF-A0A8T0UKC2-F1
#
_entry.id   AF-A0A8T0UKC2-F1
#
_cell.length_a   1.000
_cell.length_b   1.000
_cell.length_c   1.000
_cell.angle_alpha   90.00
_cell.angle_beta   90.00
_cell.angle_gamma   90.00
#
_symmetry.space_group_name_H-M   'P 1'
#
loop_
_entity.id
_entity.type
_entity.pdbx_description
1 polymer ?
#
loop_
_entity_poly.entity_id
_entity_poly.type
_entity_poly.pdbx_seq_one_letter_code
_entity_poly.pdbx_strand_id
1 'polypeptide(L)'
;MPVISAAFQKVTKNKFPRFGNWDRASLICQSKLDPMIACFSCEKYMGFWDGDRLNIDINPFKGMIYRIELMHYCIFHALNQAELPDELDVYRLGGRKIVLE
;
A
#
# COMPACT_ATOMS: atom_id res chain seq x y z
N MET A 1 -9.67 19.50 2.22
CA MET A 1 -10.03 18.70 3.44
C MET A 1 -10.00 19.56 4.71
N PRO A 2 -11.11 20.20 5.10
CA PRO A 2 -11.10 21.22 6.17
C PRO A 2 -10.77 20.65 7.56
N VAL A 3 -11.36 19.50 7.93
CA VAL A 3 -11.19 18.89 9.26
C VAL A 3 -9.76 18.37 9.46
N ILE A 4 -9.24 17.62 8.49
CA ILE A 4 -7.88 17.08 8.55
C ILE A 4 -6.87 18.21 8.47
N SER A 5 -7.08 19.21 7.60
CA SER A 5 -6.23 20.40 7.58
C SER A 5 -6.28 21.12 8.93
N ALA A 6 -7.44 21.33 9.56
CA ALA A 6 -7.54 21.98 10.86
C ALA A 6 -6.83 21.19 11.97
N ALA A 7 -7.01 19.87 12.00
CA ALA A 7 -6.32 18.99 12.96
C ALA A 7 -4.80 19.02 12.75
N PHE A 8 -4.34 18.93 11.51
CA PHE A 8 -2.91 18.95 11.18
C PHE A 8 -2.28 20.31 11.48
N GLN A 9 -2.98 21.41 11.18
CA GLN A 9 -2.54 22.77 11.52
C GLN A 9 -2.43 22.96 13.03
N LYS A 10 -3.36 22.41 13.81
CA LYS A 10 -3.32 22.42 15.27
C LYS A 10 -2.09 21.68 15.82
N VAL A 11 -1.81 20.47 15.32
CA VAL A 11 -0.67 19.65 15.78
C VAL A 11 0.66 20.24 15.35
N THR A 12 0.74 20.78 14.15
CA THR A 12 1.99 21.32 13.58
C THR A 12 2.22 22.79 13.89
N LYS A 13 1.33 23.43 14.66
CA LYS A 13 1.37 24.88 14.98
C LYS A 13 1.51 25.75 13.73
N ASN A 14 0.74 25.41 12.70
CA ASN A 14 0.75 26.09 11.40
C ASN A 14 2.11 26.08 10.66
N LYS A 15 3.00 25.12 10.94
CA LYS A 15 4.29 25.01 10.22
C LYS A 15 4.14 24.69 8.72
N PHE A 16 3.07 24.02 8.33
CA PHE A 16 2.85 23.58 6.95
C PHE A 16 1.76 24.40 6.25
N PRO A 17 1.77 24.50 4.91
CA PRO A 17 0.69 25.13 4.15
C PRO A 17 -0.67 24.48 4.41
N ARG A 18 -1.75 25.27 4.33
CA ARG A 18 -3.12 24.75 4.48
C ARG A 18 -3.51 23.90 3.26
N PHE A 19 -3.98 22.68 3.50
CA PHE A 19 -4.40 21.72 2.47
C PHE A 19 -5.87 21.94 2.02
N GLY A 20 -6.34 23.19 2.08
CA GLY A 20 -7.73 23.56 1.86
C GLY A 20 -8.21 23.22 0.45
N ASN A 21 -7.34 23.42 -0.54
CA ASN A 21 -7.63 23.35 -1.97
C ASN A 21 -7.11 22.08 -2.65
N TRP A 22 -6.81 21.03 -1.88
CA TRP A 22 -6.45 19.74 -2.48
C TRP A 22 -7.70 19.15 -3.11
N ASP A 23 -7.66 19.02 -4.44
CA ASP A 23 -8.71 18.40 -5.20
C ASP A 23 -8.81 16.93 -4.79
N ARG A 24 -10.04 16.46 -4.56
CA ARG A 24 -10.27 15.06 -4.18
C ARG A 24 -10.72 14.31 -5.41
N ALA A 25 -9.82 13.54 -5.98
CA ALA A 25 -10.21 12.40 -6.77
C ALA A 25 -10.89 11.39 -5.83
N SER A 26 -12.21 11.34 -5.86
CA SER A 26 -12.98 10.35 -5.13
C SER A 26 -13.20 9.13 -6.00
N LEU A 27 -12.53 8.03 -5.65
CA LEU A 27 -12.83 6.74 -6.26
C LEU A 27 -13.91 6.03 -5.45
N ILE A 28 -14.97 5.57 -6.11
CA ILE A 28 -15.98 4.73 -5.46
C ILE A 28 -15.41 3.32 -5.39
N CYS A 29 -14.83 2.96 -4.24
CA CYS A 29 -14.46 1.58 -3.95
C CYS A 29 -15.72 0.76 -3.64
N GLN A 30 -15.76 -0.49 -4.09
CA GLN A 30 -16.90 -1.36 -3.82
C GLN A 30 -16.96 -1.72 -2.33
N SER A 31 -18.02 -1.27 -1.65
CA SER A 31 -18.12 -1.19 -0.18
C SER A 31 -18.51 -2.48 0.55
N LYS A 32 -18.58 -3.62 -0.16
CA LYS A 32 -19.04 -4.91 0.39
C LYS A 32 -17.98 -6.02 0.28
N LEU A 33 -16.72 -5.68 0.46
CA LEU A 33 -15.64 -6.65 0.54
C LEU A 33 -15.44 -7.10 1.98
N ASP A 34 -15.12 -8.38 2.17
CA ASP A 34 -14.57 -8.89 3.42
C ASP A 34 -13.36 -8.00 3.83
N PRO A 35 -13.22 -7.63 5.12
CA PRO A 35 -12.16 -6.71 5.56
C PRO A 35 -10.74 -7.17 5.19
N MET A 36 -10.51 -8.50 5.15
CA MET A 36 -9.22 -9.05 4.74
C MET A 36 -8.99 -8.83 3.24
N ILE A 37 -10.02 -8.99 2.41
CA ILE A 37 -9.96 -8.75 0.96
C ILE A 37 -9.82 -7.25 0.66
N ALA A 38 -10.48 -6.39 1.44
CA ALA A 38 -10.46 -4.95 1.25
C ALA A 38 -9.03 -4.38 1.27
N CYS A 39 -8.18 -4.84 2.20
CA CYS A 39 -6.77 -4.42 2.28
C CYS A 39 -5.97 -4.75 1.01
N PHE A 40 -6.16 -5.93 0.41
CA PHE A 40 -5.46 -6.32 -0.82
C PHE A 40 -5.95 -5.56 -2.05
N SER A 41 -7.26 -5.26 -2.11
CA SER A 41 -7.80 -4.41 -3.17
C SER A 41 -7.27 -2.98 -3.10
N CYS A 42 -7.07 -2.42 -1.90
CA CYS A 42 -6.49 -1.08 -1.71
C CYS A 42 -5.09 -0.94 -2.36
N GLU A 43 -4.26 -1.97 -2.27
CA GLU A 43 -2.95 -1.98 -2.93
C GLU A 43 -3.08 -1.84 -4.45
N LYS A 44 -4.00 -2.61 -5.05
CA LYS A 44 -4.28 -2.51 -6.49
C LYS A 44 -4.79 -1.12 -6.84
N TYR A 45 -5.69 -0.55 -6.03
CA TYR A 45 -6.16 0.81 -6.24
C TYR A 45 -5.01 1.81 -6.24
N MET A 46 -4.05 1.71 -5.31
CA MET A 46 -2.88 2.59 -5.29
C MET A 46 -1.93 2.35 -6.48
N GLY A 47 -1.67 1.09 -6.86
CA GLY A 47 -0.73 0.75 -7.93
C GLY A 47 -1.21 1.13 -9.33
N PHE A 48 -2.53 1.14 -9.56
CA PHE A 48 -3.12 1.46 -10.86
C PHE A 48 -3.72 2.87 -10.93
N TRP A 49 -3.61 3.65 -9.87
CA TRP A 49 -4.03 5.05 -9.85
C TRP A 49 -2.97 5.92 -10.53
N ASP A 50 -3.36 6.64 -11.58
CA ASP A 50 -2.44 7.56 -12.30
C ASP A 50 -2.45 8.99 -11.76
N GLY A 51 -3.33 9.30 -10.80
CA GLY A 51 -3.54 10.66 -10.29
C GLY A 51 -4.90 11.26 -10.65
N ASP A 52 -5.55 10.77 -11.71
CA ASP A 52 -6.82 11.26 -12.23
C ASP A 52 -7.86 10.13 -12.38
N ARG A 53 -7.42 8.95 -12.81
CA ARG A 53 -8.26 7.77 -12.99
C ARG A 53 -7.52 6.47 -12.66
N LEU A 54 -8.32 5.43 -12.49
CA LEU A 54 -7.81 4.08 -12.33
C LEU A 54 -7.58 3.47 -13.72
N ASN A 55 -6.35 3.00 -13.98
CA ASN A 55 -5.96 2.45 -15.27
C ASN A 55 -6.61 1.09 -15.58
N ILE A 56 -7.12 0.39 -14.57
CA ILE A 56 -7.78 -0.91 -14.70
C ILE A 56 -9.07 -0.94 -13.87
N ASP A 57 -10.04 -1.78 -14.24
CA ASP A 57 -11.15 -2.07 -13.35
C ASP A 57 -10.75 -3.14 -12.31
N ILE A 58 -10.89 -2.80 -11.03
CA ILE A 58 -10.57 -3.71 -9.93
C ILE A 58 -11.82 -4.49 -9.55
N ASN A 59 -11.83 -5.76 -9.96
CA ASN A 59 -12.92 -6.68 -9.67
C ASN A 59 -12.85 -7.16 -8.20
N PRO A 60 -13.88 -6.96 -7.37
CA PRO A 60 -13.92 -7.40 -5.97
C PRO A 60 -13.84 -8.93 -5.81
N PHE A 61 -14.34 -9.70 -6.77
CA PHE A 61 -14.43 -11.15 -6.69
C PHE A 61 -13.08 -11.84 -6.94
N LYS A 62 -12.08 -11.08 -7.42
CA LYS A 62 -10.70 -11.55 -7.58
C LYS A 62 -9.85 -11.37 -6.31
N GLY A 63 -10.46 -11.07 -5.16
CA GLY A 63 -9.75 -10.83 -3.90
C GLY A 63 -8.71 -11.89 -3.52
N MET A 64 -9.01 -13.17 -3.75
CA MET A 64 -8.06 -14.27 -3.49
C MET A 64 -6.84 -14.22 -4.43
N ILE A 65 -7.02 -13.81 -5.68
CA ILE A 65 -5.92 -13.65 -6.64
C ILE A 65 -5.03 -12.49 -6.20
N TYR A 66 -5.62 -11.34 -5.83
CA TYR A 66 -4.85 -10.19 -5.33
C TYR A 66 -4.04 -10.54 -4.09
N ARG A 67 -4.62 -11.33 -3.18
CA ARG A 67 -3.90 -11.85 -2.01
C ARG A 67 -2.71 -12.73 -2.41
N ILE A 68 -2.90 -13.67 -3.33
CA ILE A 68 -1.82 -14.56 -3.80
C ILE A 68 -0.71 -13.74 -4.47
N GLU A 69 -1.06 -12.79 -5.32
CA GLU A 69 -0.11 -11.89 -5.99
C GLU A 69 0.73 -11.11 -4.97
N LEU A 70 0.10 -10.51 -3.95
CA LEU A 70 0.85 -9.80 -2.91
C LEU A 70 1.74 -10.74 -2.11
N MET A 71 1.24 -11.92 -1.71
CA MET A 71 2.05 -12.88 -0.95
C MET A 71 3.26 -13.33 -1.79
N HIS A 72 3.06 -13.58 -3.08
CA HIS A 72 4.15 -13.90 -4.00
C HIS A 72 5.17 -12.75 -4.08
N TYR A 73 4.70 -11.52 -4.28
CA TYR A 73 5.58 -10.35 -4.27
C TYR A 73 6.36 -10.23 -2.96
N CYS A 74 5.71 -10.35 -1.80
CA CYS A 74 6.33 -10.27 -0.49
C CYS A 74 7.36 -11.38 -0.23
N ILE A 75 7.21 -12.57 -0.82
CA ILE A 75 8.16 -13.67 -0.65
C ILE A 75 9.36 -13.51 -1.60
N PHE A 76 9.11 -13.15 -2.85
CA PHE A 76 10.12 -13.12 -3.90
C PHE A 76 10.63 -11.70 -4.22
N HIS A 77 10.35 -10.73 -3.35
CA HIS A 77 10.79 -9.36 -3.56
C HIS A 77 12.32 -9.29 -3.63
N ALA A 78 12.85 -8.51 -4.57
CA ALA A 78 14.30 -8.35 -4.70
C ALA A 78 14.96 -7.81 -3.41
N LEU A 79 14.24 -7.02 -2.61
CA LEU A 79 14.73 -6.56 -1.30
C LEU A 79 14.92 -7.71 -0.29
N ASN A 80 14.21 -8.82 -0.46
CA ASN A 80 14.47 -10.03 0.33
C ASN A 80 15.79 -10.70 -0.05
N GLN A 81 16.52 -10.20 -1.05
CA GLN A 81 17.87 -10.63 -1.40
C GLN A 81 18.94 -9.58 -1.06
N ALA A 82 18.54 -8.40 -0.57
CA ALA A 82 19.46 -7.36 -0.14
C ALA A 82 20.28 -7.81 1.07
N GLU A 83 21.47 -7.25 1.26
CA GLU A 83 22.22 -7.47 2.51
C GLU A 83 21.49 -6.81 3.67
N LEU A 84 21.30 -7.56 4.75
CA LEU A 84 20.67 -7.10 5.99
C LEU A 84 21.64 -7.36 7.14
N PRO A 85 21.63 -6.54 8.20
CA PRO A 85 22.32 -6.85 9.45
C PRO A 85 21.86 -8.22 10.00
N ASP A 86 22.78 -8.96 10.62
CA ASP A 86 22.53 -10.33 11.11
C ASP A 86 21.33 -10.39 12.08
N GLU A 87 21.12 -9.34 12.87
CA GLU A 87 19.99 -9.26 13.82
C GLU A 87 18.63 -9.19 13.13
N LEU A 88 18.60 -8.64 11.91
CA LEU A 88 17.39 -8.53 11.09
C LEU A 88 17.22 -9.70 10.12
N ASP A 89 18.32 -10.37 9.77
CA ASP A 89 18.32 -11.47 8.80
C ASP A 89 17.50 -12.68 9.27
N VAL A 90 17.35 -12.87 10.59
CA VAL A 90 16.50 -13.91 11.19
C VAL A 90 15.02 -13.75 10.82
N TYR A 91 14.60 -12.55 10.45
CA TYR A 91 13.22 -12.23 10.05
C TYR A 91 13.04 -12.19 8.53
N ARG A 92 14.07 -12.55 7.74
CA ARG A 92 13.99 -12.50 6.28
C ARG A 92 12.91 -13.44 5.76
N LEU A 93 11.99 -12.87 5.00
CA LEU A 93 10.97 -13.61 4.25
C LEU A 93 11.62 -14.30 3.04
N GLY A 94 11.36 -15.60 2.86
CA GLY A 94 11.93 -16.39 1.76
C GLY A 94 13.20 -17.19 2.09
N GLY A 95 13.70 -17.11 3.34
CA GLY A 95 14.87 -17.86 3.80
C GLY A 95 16.20 -17.11 3.61
N ARG A 96 17.28 -17.64 4.23
CA ARG A 96 18.62 -17.03 4.15
C ARG A 96 19.24 -17.21 2.76
N LYS A 97 20.13 -16.30 2.37
CA LYS A 97 21.00 -16.49 1.19
C LYS A 97 21.72 -17.83 1.32
N ILE A 98 21.55 -18.71 0.34
CA ILE A 98 22.41 -19.89 0.21
C ILE A 98 23.77 -19.36 -0.23
N VAL A 99 24.76 -19.47 0.64
CA VAL A 99 26.16 -19.25 0.24
C VAL A 99 26.53 -20.45 -0.61
N LEU A 100 26.65 -20.24 -1.93
CA LEU A 100 27.27 -21.22 -2.81
C LEU A 100 28.78 -21.09 -2.57
N GLU A 101 29.36 -22.11 -1.91
CA GLU A 101 30.82 -22.29 -1.82
C GLU A 101 31.44 -22.53 -3.21
#